data_AF-A0A7Y5VRD5-F1
#
_entry.id   AF-A0A7Y5VRD5-F1
#
_cell.length_a   1.000
_cell.length_b   1.000
_cell.length_c   1.000
_cell.angle_alpha   90.00
_cell.angle_beta   90.00
_cell.angle_gamma   90.00
#
_symmetry.space_group_name_H-M   'P 1'
#
loop_
_entity.id
_entity.type
_entity.pdbx_description
1 polymer ?
#
loop_
_entity_poly.entity_id
_entity_poly.type
_entity_poly.pdbx_seq_one_letter_code
_entity_poly.pdbx_strand_id
1 'polypeptide(L)' 'MKAFIVIFRFKKPGDKAAGPVQQYRIYARDLREAWDLARQQGGYPGIELLNVVEA' A
#
# COMPACT_ATOMS: atom_id res chain seq x y z
N MET A 1 0.55 -1.42 -19.58
CA MET A 1 0.51 -1.28 -18.11
C MET A 1 -0.53 -2.23 -17.56
N LYS A 2 -0.29 -2.78 -16.38
CA LYS A 2 -1.18 -3.67 -15.65
C LYS A 2 -1.72 -2.95 -14.43
N ALA A 3 -2.93 -3.33 -14.00
CA ALA A 3 -3.51 -2.81 -12.78
C ALA A 3 -3.04 -3.66 -11.59
N PHE A 4 -2.73 -3.00 -10.48
CA PHE A 4 -2.37 -3.64 -9.23
C PHE A 4 -3.21 -3.04 -8.11
N ILE A 5 -3.60 -3.86 -7.14
CA ILE A 5 -4.25 -3.42 -5.91
C ILE A 5 -3.20 -3.39 -4.81
N VAL A 6 -3.00 -2.19 -4.26
CA VAL A 6 -2.17 -1.96 -3.09
C VAL A 6 -3.05 -2.02 -1.86
N ILE A 7 -2.68 -2.89 -0.93
CA ILE A 7 -3.36 -3.09 0.34
C ILE A 7 -2.48 -2.49 1.43
N PHE A 8 -3.01 -1.50 2.13
CA PHE A 8 -2.31 -0.83 3.22
C PHE A 8 -3.24 -0.64 4.41
N ARG A 9 -2.66 -0.29 5.54
CA ARG A 9 -3.41 0.14 6.72
C ARG A 9 -2.80 1.40 7.30
N PHE A 10 -3.64 2.21 7.93
CA PHE A 10 -3.16 3.34 8.70
C PHE A 10 -3.04 2.96 10.18
N LYS A 11 -1.87 3.16 10.77
CA LYS A 11 -1.58 2.99 12.18
C LYS A 11 -1.16 4.35 12.74
N LYS A 12 -2.06 4.99 13.51
CA LYS A 12 -1.71 6.23 14.19
C LYS A 12 -0.61 5.96 15.22
N PRO A 13 0.41 6.84 15.34
CA PRO A 13 1.35 6.77 16.45
C PRO A 13 0.60 6.81 17.79
N GLY A 14 0.79 5.77 18.61
CA GLY A 14 0.12 5.63 19.91
C GLY A 14 -1.15 4.76 19.91
N ASP A 15 -1.66 4.35 18.75
CA ASP A 15 -2.79 3.43 18.68
C ASP A 15 -2.36 1.99 19.01
N LYS A 16 -3.03 1.38 20.00
CA LYS A 16 -2.85 -0.05 20.33
C LYS A 16 -3.61 -0.95 19.36
N ALA A 17 -4.70 -0.44 18.79
CA ALA A 17 -5.51 -1.14 17.82
C ALA A 17 -4.98 -0.88 16.40
N ALA A 18 -5.07 -1.91 15.59
CA ALA A 18 -4.56 -1.86 14.25
C ALA A 18 -5.66 -1.25 13.35
N GLY A 19 -5.38 -0.11 12.69
CA GLY A 19 -6.41 0.65 11.96
C GLY A 19 -6.96 -0.07 10.73
N PRO A 20 -7.98 0.50 10.05
CA PRO A 20 -8.69 -0.16 8.96
C PRO A 20 -7.77 -0.45 7.77
N VAL A 21 -8.01 -1.60 7.13
CA VAL A 21 -7.35 -1.96 5.87
C VAL A 21 -8.03 -1.20 4.74
N GLN A 22 -7.22 -0.55 3.90
CA GLN A 22 -7.66 0.17 2.72
C GLN A 22 -6.97 -0.40 1.49
N GLN A 23 -7.64 -0.22 0.34
CA GLN A 23 -7.17 -0.69 -0.95
C GLN A 23 -7.23 0.46 -1.95
N TYR A 24 -6.18 0.61 -2.75
CA TYR A 24 -6.21 1.53 -3.88
C TYR A 24 -5.56 0.88 -5.09
N ARG A 25 -6.02 1.31 -6.28
CA ARG A 25 -5.54 0.78 -7.55
C ARG A 25 -4.42 1.65 -8.08
N ILE A 26 -3.33 1.03 -8.50
CA ILE A 26 -2.24 1.67 -9.24
C ILE A 26 -2.03 0.98 -10.57
N TYR A 27 -1.38 1.68 -11.49
CA TYR A 27 -0.99 1.13 -12.77
C TYR A 27 0.53 1.10 -12.87
N ALA A 28 1.09 -0.07 -13.13
CA ALA A 28 2.54 -0.29 -13.25
C ALA A 28 2.83 -1.25 -14.41
N ARG A 29 4.10 -1.35 -14.84
CA ARG A 29 4.53 -2.30 -15.87
C ARG A 29 4.65 -3.71 -15.33
N ASP A 30 5.15 -3.85 -14.09
CA ASP A 30 5.37 -5.11 -13.40
C ASP A 30 5.15 -4.99 -11.89
N LEU A 31 5.21 -6.13 -11.19
CA LEU A 31 5.01 -6.20 -9.74
C LEU A 31 6.08 -5.42 -8.96
N ARG A 32 7.32 -5.36 -9.46
CA ARG A 32 8.42 -4.66 -8.79
C ARG A 32 8.18 -3.16 -8.81
N GLU A 33 7.83 -2.61 -9.97
CA GLU A 33 7.44 -1.21 -10.11
C GLU A 33 6.21 -0.88 -9.27
N ALA A 34 5.23 -1.79 -9.20
CA ALA A 34 4.07 -1.61 -8.33
C ALA A 34 4.45 -1.50 -6.84
N TRP A 35 5.40 -2.33 -6.36
CA TRP A 35 5.94 -2.24 -5.00
C TRP A 35 6.73 -0.95 -4.77
N ASP A 36 7.54 -0.53 -5.74
CA ASP A 36 8.33 0.70 -5.62
C ASP A 36 7.42 1.94 -5.53
N LEU A 37 6.36 2.00 -6.36
CA LEU A 37 5.33 3.04 -6.29
C LEU A 37 4.56 3.00 -4.97
N ALA A 38 4.16 1.80 -4.52
CA ALA A 38 3.47 1.62 -3.24
C ALA A 38 4.33 2.06 -2.05
N ARG A 39 5.65 1.83 -2.08
CA ARG A 39 6.59 2.26 -1.04
C ARG A 39 6.83 3.77 -1.04
N GLN A 40 6.95 4.39 -2.22
CA GLN A 40 7.03 5.85 -2.31
C GLN A 40 5.82 6.52 -1.65
N GLN A 41 4.64 5.92 -1.80
CA GLN A 41 3.41 6.40 -1.17
C GLN A 41 3.25 5.95 0.29
N GLY A 42 3.80 4.80 0.67
CA GLY A 42 3.81 4.26 2.02
C GLY A 42 4.86 4.86 2.96
N GLY A 43 5.74 5.73 2.47
CA GLY A 43 6.72 6.48 3.27
C GLY A 43 6.09 7.53 4.22
N TYR A 44 4.77 7.70 4.19
CA TYR A 44 4.06 8.54 5.14
C TYR A 44 4.04 7.92 6.54
N PRO A 45 4.39 8.70 7.59
CA PRO A 45 4.32 8.23 8.97
C PRO A 45 2.94 7.65 9.30
N GLY A 46 2.91 6.38 9.70
CA GLY A 46 1.69 5.67 10.05
C GLY A 46 1.03 4.90 8.91
N ILE A 47 1.62 4.80 7.72
CA ILE A 47 1.16 3.83 6.71
C ILE A 47 1.97 2.53 6.85
N GLU A 48 1.26 1.42 6.98
CA GLU A 48 1.84 0.08 6.94
C GLU A 48 1.34 -0.62 5.68
N LEU A 49 2.27 -0.87 4.76
CA LEU A 49 2.00 -1.57 3.51
C LEU A 49 1.92 -3.07 3.77
N LEU A 50 0.78 -3.68 3.43
CA LEU A 50 0.51 -5.09 3.70
C LEU A 50 0.80 -5.97 2.49
N ASN A 51 0.31 -5.58 1.31
CA ASN A 51 0.50 -6.37 0.10
C ASN A 51 0.27 -5.54 -1.18
N VAL A 52 0.78 -6.05 -2.31
CA VAL A 52 0.49 -5.58 -3.65
C VAL A 52 0.17 -6.80 -4.52
N VAL A 53 -1.01 -6.82 -5.12
CA VAL A 53 -1.48 -7.94 -5.94
C VAL A 53 -1.90 -7.46 -7.34
N GLU A 54 -1.71 -8.29 -8.36
CA GLU A 54 -2.24 -8.01 -9.70
C GLU A 54 -3.78 -8.02 -9.63
N ALA A 55 -4.41 -6.99 -10.21
CA ALA A 55 -5.85 -6.73 -10.11
C ALA A 55 -6.70 -7.51 -11.11
#